data_AF-A0A6L5GP84-F1
#
_entry.id   AF-A0A6L5GP84-F1
#
_cell.length_a   1.000
_cell.length_b   1.000
_cell.length_c   1.000
_cell.angle_alpha   90.00
_cell.angle_beta   90.00
_cell.angle_gamma   90.00
#
_symmetry.space_group_name_H-M   'P 1'
#
loop_
_entity.id
_entity.type
_entity.pdbx_description
1 polymer ?
#
loop_
_entity_poly.entity_id
_entity_poly.type
_entity_poly.pdbx_seq_one_letter_code
_entity_poly.pdbx_strand_id
1 'polypeptide(L)'
;MASDRWKKLLEKGSDLASKGGQFVKDGIDSGKEELHHRFNDEGYQQGLEEGRENGLKEGLSKTIQCLLEVNADDADMIRVLGQFWDLNDADAKGYLAQEKSNAAIRALSHYLKAEMAWPNAEIEDFLAAHHVRDQLEDNPKLWKYEKNPAKLYKMLQG
;
A
#
# COMPACT_ATOMS: atom_id res chain seq x y z
N MET A 1 11.52 28.35 23.87
CA MET A 1 12.66 27.71 23.16
C MET A 1 12.27 26.33 22.61
N ALA A 2 11.09 26.24 21.99
CA ALA A 2 10.58 25.00 21.41
C ALA A 2 10.35 25.12 19.90
N SER A 3 11.00 26.05 19.19
CA SER A 3 10.80 26.25 17.74
C SER A 3 11.98 25.80 16.88
N ASP A 4 13.21 25.83 17.41
CA ASP A 4 14.41 25.41 16.65
C ASP A 4 14.55 23.90 16.51
N ARG A 5 14.01 23.14 17.46
CA ARG A 5 13.99 21.67 17.40
C ARG A 5 13.01 21.15 16.34
N TRP A 6 11.93 21.89 16.06
CA TRP A 6 10.96 21.57 15.01
C TRP A 6 11.45 21.94 13.61
N LYS A 7 12.15 23.07 13.46
CA LYS A 7 12.78 23.44 12.17
C LYS A 7 13.84 22.42 11.73
N LYS A 8 14.67 21.93 12.65
CA LYS A 8 15.65 20.86 12.36
C LYS A 8 15.02 19.50 12.01
N LEU A 9 13.82 19.21 12.48
CA LEU A 9 13.08 17.99 12.11
C LEU A 9 12.42 18.13 10.74
N LEU A 10 11.91 19.32 10.40
CA LEU A 10 11.40 19.64 9.06
C LEU A 10 12.51 19.67 8.00
N GLU A 11 13.70 20.20 8.31
CA GLU A 11 14.86 20.15 7.40
C GLU A 11 15.39 18.73 7.21
N LYS A 12 15.37 17.87 8.24
CA LYS A 12 15.76 16.45 8.10
C LYS A 12 14.70 15.61 7.38
N GLY A 13 13.42 15.93 7.54
CA GLY A 13 12.34 15.35 6.74
C GLY A 13 12.39 15.82 5.27
N SER A 14 12.82 17.06 5.04
CA SER A 14 13.06 17.63 3.71
C SER A 14 14.16 16.90 2.94
N ASP A 15 15.18 16.39 3.63
CA ASP A 15 16.30 15.69 2.99
C ASP A 15 15.94 14.24 2.59
N LEU A 16 15.09 13.56 3.37
CA LEU A 16 14.41 12.30 2.96
C LEU A 16 13.38 12.55 1.84
N ALA A 17 12.72 13.71 1.87
CA ALA A 17 11.81 14.17 0.83
C ALA A 17 12.51 14.60 -0.48
N SER A 18 13.82 14.84 -0.47
CA SER A 18 14.53 15.33 -1.66
C SER A 18 14.86 14.23 -2.67
N LYS A 19 14.80 12.95 -2.28
CA LYS A 19 14.89 11.80 -3.22
C LYS A 19 13.67 10.88 -3.21
N GLY A 20 12.92 10.80 -2.10
CA GLY A 20 11.66 10.05 -2.03
C GLY A 20 10.40 10.92 -1.95
N GLY A 21 10.52 12.18 -1.56
CA GLY A 21 9.37 13.06 -1.33
C GLY A 21 8.76 13.64 -2.59
N GLN A 22 9.52 13.83 -3.67
CA GLN A 22 8.93 14.14 -4.97
C GLN A 22 8.08 12.97 -5.45
N PHE A 23 8.57 11.74 -5.36
CA PHE A 23 7.83 10.55 -5.75
C PHE A 23 6.57 10.31 -4.89
N VAL A 24 6.67 10.50 -3.57
CA VAL A 24 5.51 10.42 -2.67
C VAL A 24 4.51 11.52 -2.94
N LYS A 25 4.98 12.75 -3.21
CA LYS A 25 4.12 13.86 -3.58
C LYS A 25 3.41 13.60 -4.91
N ASP A 26 4.13 13.11 -5.92
CA ASP A 26 3.59 12.74 -7.23
C ASP A 26 2.56 11.60 -7.09
N GLY A 27 2.78 10.63 -6.20
CA GLY A 27 1.81 9.59 -5.89
C GLY A 27 0.53 10.12 -5.22
N ILE A 28 0.67 11.05 -4.27
CA ILE A 28 -0.47 11.72 -3.62
C ILE A 28 -1.23 12.58 -4.64
N ASP A 29 -0.54 13.35 -5.46
CA ASP A 29 -1.13 14.25 -6.44
C ASP A 29 -1.81 13.47 -7.57
N SER A 30 -1.17 12.40 -8.08
CA SER A 30 -1.76 11.50 -9.09
C SER A 30 -3.02 10.79 -8.57
N GLY A 31 -3.02 10.31 -7.31
CA GLY A 31 -4.20 9.71 -6.69
C GLY A 31 -5.38 10.69 -6.59
N LYS A 32 -5.10 11.97 -6.32
CA LYS A 32 -6.11 13.04 -6.29
C LYS A 32 -6.65 13.40 -7.68
N GLU A 33 -5.80 13.45 -8.70
CA GLU A 33 -6.22 13.73 -10.08
C GLU A 33 -7.15 12.63 -10.62
N GLU A 34 -6.83 11.37 -10.33
CA GLU A 34 -7.65 10.24 -10.76
C GLU A 34 -9.01 10.20 -10.06
N LEU A 35 -9.06 10.60 -8.79
CA LEU A 35 -10.30 10.88 -8.08
C LEU A 35 -11.11 11.97 -8.81
N HIS A 36 -10.48 13.10 -9.16
CA HIS A 36 -11.16 14.19 -9.86
C HIS A 36 -11.75 13.79 -11.22
N HIS A 37 -11.11 12.87 -11.95
CA HIS A 37 -11.57 12.44 -13.28
C HIS A 37 -12.78 11.48 -13.27
N ARG A 38 -13.08 10.78 -12.17
CA ARG A 38 -14.15 9.76 -12.12
C ARG A 38 -15.54 10.30 -11.72
N PHE A 39 -15.68 11.59 -11.38
CA PHE A 39 -16.91 12.17 -10.79
C PHE A 39 -17.66 13.16 -11.68
N ASN A 40 -18.04 12.82 -12.92
CA ASN A 40 -18.97 13.65 -13.71
C ASN A 40 -19.98 12.77 -14.47
N ASP A 41 -21.16 12.45 -13.89
CA ASP A 41 -22.47 12.36 -14.58
C ASP A 41 -23.65 11.82 -13.73
N GLU A 42 -24.82 12.49 -13.86
CA GLU A 42 -26.00 12.62 -12.95
C GLU A 42 -26.88 11.38 -12.59
N GLY A 43 -26.48 10.14 -12.95
CA GLY A 43 -27.02 8.86 -12.38
C GLY A 43 -26.55 8.57 -10.93
N TYR A 44 -26.34 9.63 -10.17
CA TYR A 44 -24.99 10.01 -9.76
C TYR A 44 -24.76 9.87 -8.29
N GLN A 45 -25.72 10.05 -7.39
CA GLN A 45 -25.40 10.14 -5.96
C GLN A 45 -25.01 8.79 -5.32
N GLN A 46 -25.63 7.68 -5.71
CA GLN A 46 -25.26 6.34 -5.21
C GLN A 46 -23.99 5.81 -5.92
N GLY A 47 -23.91 5.98 -7.24
CA GLY A 47 -22.69 5.69 -8.00
C GLY A 47 -21.53 6.64 -7.68
N LEU A 48 -21.80 7.85 -7.19
CA LEU A 48 -20.83 8.80 -6.65
C LEU A 48 -20.33 8.29 -5.33
N GLU A 49 -21.19 7.80 -4.44
CA GLU A 49 -20.73 7.37 -3.12
C GLU A 49 -19.88 6.11 -3.25
N GLU A 50 -20.32 5.14 -4.05
CA GLU A 50 -19.53 3.94 -4.40
C GLU A 50 -18.30 4.29 -5.24
N GLY A 51 -18.42 5.18 -6.23
CA GLY A 51 -17.30 5.64 -7.05
C GLY A 51 -16.28 6.46 -6.26
N ARG A 52 -16.73 7.24 -5.28
CA ARG A 52 -15.94 8.06 -4.35
C ARG A 52 -15.24 7.18 -3.37
N GLU A 53 -15.92 6.20 -2.83
CA GLU A 53 -15.31 5.19 -1.97
C GLU A 53 -14.27 4.38 -2.74
N ASN A 54 -14.58 3.94 -3.96
CA ASN A 54 -13.66 3.17 -4.80
C ASN A 54 -12.45 4.00 -5.26
N GLY A 55 -12.67 5.23 -5.71
CA GLY A 55 -11.59 6.14 -6.08
C GLY A 55 -10.73 6.53 -4.88
N LEU A 56 -11.32 6.67 -3.68
CA LEU A 56 -10.59 6.99 -2.46
C LEU A 56 -9.73 5.81 -2.02
N LYS A 57 -10.29 4.58 -2.09
CA LYS A 57 -9.54 3.34 -1.87
C LYS A 57 -8.39 3.19 -2.86
N GLU A 58 -8.60 3.52 -4.13
CA GLU A 58 -7.55 3.40 -5.15
C GLU A 58 -6.43 4.43 -4.97
N GLY A 59 -6.76 5.71 -4.73
CA GLY A 59 -5.77 6.75 -4.47
C GLY A 59 -4.97 6.49 -3.19
N LEU A 60 -5.64 5.97 -2.14
CA LEU A 60 -5.00 5.54 -0.90
C LEU A 60 -4.06 4.35 -1.13
N SER A 61 -4.50 3.33 -1.86
CA SER A 61 -3.69 2.17 -2.24
C SER A 61 -2.44 2.60 -3.01
N LYS A 62 -2.58 3.48 -4.01
CA LYS A 62 -1.45 4.04 -4.78
C LYS A 62 -0.48 4.81 -3.90
N THR A 63 -0.98 5.64 -2.98
CA THR A 63 -0.13 6.36 -2.02
C THR A 63 0.70 5.39 -1.18
N ILE A 64 0.08 4.34 -0.64
CA ILE A 64 0.77 3.35 0.20
C ILE A 64 1.80 2.57 -0.63
N GLN A 65 1.47 2.22 -1.87
CA GLN A 65 2.41 1.55 -2.79
C GLN A 65 3.65 2.42 -3.04
N CYS A 66 3.46 3.71 -3.34
CA CYS A 66 4.59 4.63 -3.51
C CYS A 66 5.46 4.73 -2.25
N LEU A 67 4.84 4.76 -1.06
CA LEU A 67 5.56 4.79 0.21
C LEU A 67 6.34 3.49 0.49
N LEU A 68 5.79 2.33 0.13
CA LEU A 68 6.47 1.04 0.22
C LEU A 68 7.67 0.96 -0.71
N GLU A 69 7.55 1.46 -1.94
CA GLU A 69 8.63 1.46 -2.94
C GLU A 69 9.86 2.27 -2.49
N VAL A 70 9.64 3.41 -1.83
CA VAL A 70 10.74 4.22 -1.26
C VAL A 70 11.24 3.69 0.08
N ASN A 71 10.71 2.56 0.57
CA ASN A 71 11.04 1.95 1.86
C ASN A 71 10.86 2.93 3.04
N ALA A 72 9.80 3.74 3.02
CA ALA A 72 9.45 4.54 4.19
C ALA A 72 9.17 3.64 5.39
N ASP A 73 9.37 4.14 6.61
CA ASP A 73 9.02 3.38 7.80
C ASP A 73 7.51 3.46 8.09
N ASP A 74 6.97 2.45 8.78
CA ASP A 74 5.52 2.35 9.06
C ASP A 74 4.99 3.57 9.83
N ALA A 75 5.77 4.15 10.72
CA ALA A 75 5.34 5.30 11.52
C ALA A 75 5.20 6.55 10.64
N ASP A 76 6.13 6.76 9.71
CA ASP A 76 6.08 7.82 8.72
C ASP A 76 4.95 7.59 7.71
N MET A 77 4.72 6.35 7.28
CA MET A 77 3.56 6.03 6.42
C MET A 77 2.25 6.36 7.14
N ILE A 78 2.05 5.88 8.38
CA ILE A 78 0.85 6.16 9.17
C ILE A 78 0.66 7.67 9.35
N ARG A 79 1.73 8.41 9.60
CA ARG A 79 1.69 9.87 9.73
C ARG A 79 1.28 10.55 8.42
N VAL A 80 1.83 10.14 7.28
CA VAL A 80 1.45 10.66 5.95
C VAL A 80 -0.01 10.35 5.65
N LEU A 81 -0.46 9.13 5.94
CA LEU A 81 -1.85 8.72 5.77
C LEU A 81 -2.79 9.57 6.63
N GLY A 82 -2.47 9.77 7.91
CA GLY A 82 -3.29 10.62 8.77
C GLY A 82 -3.31 12.09 8.33
N GLN A 83 -2.17 12.62 7.86
CA GLN A 83 -2.07 14.03 7.46
C GLN A 83 -2.77 14.33 6.13
N PHE A 84 -2.66 13.44 5.14
CA PHE A 84 -3.10 13.71 3.77
C PHE A 84 -4.40 13.03 3.37
N TRP A 85 -4.81 11.97 4.11
CA TRP A 85 -6.01 11.20 3.85
C TRP A 85 -7.03 11.25 5.00
N ASP A 86 -6.77 12.07 6.03
CA ASP A 86 -7.63 12.26 7.22
C ASP A 86 -8.00 10.93 7.92
N LEU A 87 -7.06 9.98 7.88
CA LEU A 87 -7.21 8.69 8.53
C LEU A 87 -6.77 8.77 9.99
N ASN A 88 -7.53 8.17 10.89
CA ASN A 88 -7.01 7.92 12.23
C ASN A 88 -5.93 6.81 12.19
N ASP A 89 -5.15 6.71 13.26
CA ASP A 89 -4.08 5.73 13.40
C ASP A 89 -4.51 4.28 13.16
N ALA A 90 -5.72 3.91 13.59
CA ALA A 90 -6.21 2.54 13.45
C ALA A 90 -6.53 2.21 12.00
N ASP A 91 -7.22 3.13 11.31
CA ASP A 91 -7.56 2.98 9.89
C ASP A 91 -6.30 3.00 9.02
N ALA A 92 -5.38 3.93 9.28
CA ALA A 92 -4.10 4.00 8.57
C ALA A 92 -3.29 2.70 8.72
N LYS A 93 -3.27 2.11 9.92
CA LYS A 93 -2.63 0.80 10.16
C LYS A 93 -3.35 -0.33 9.40
N GLY A 94 -4.67 -0.32 9.38
CA GLY A 94 -5.48 -1.30 8.65
C GLY A 94 -5.18 -1.28 7.15
N TYR A 95 -5.23 -0.10 6.53
CA TYR A 95 -4.92 0.05 5.11
C TYR A 95 -3.46 -0.31 4.79
N LEU A 96 -2.52 0.08 5.64
CA LEU A 96 -1.11 -0.28 5.47
C LEU A 96 -0.90 -1.80 5.54
N ALA A 97 -1.52 -2.47 6.51
CA ALA A 97 -1.44 -3.93 6.65
C ALA A 97 -2.03 -4.66 5.44
N GLN A 98 -3.18 -4.18 4.93
CA GLN A 98 -3.82 -4.73 3.75
C GLN A 98 -2.93 -4.59 2.50
N GLU A 99 -2.34 -3.41 2.28
CA GLU A 99 -1.46 -3.19 1.13
C GLU A 99 -0.16 -3.98 1.21
N LYS A 100 0.42 -4.15 2.41
CA LYS A 100 1.59 -5.03 2.60
C LYS A 100 1.27 -6.49 2.30
N SER A 101 0.09 -6.95 2.72
CA SER A 101 -0.38 -8.29 2.38
C SER A 101 -0.60 -8.44 0.87
N ASN A 102 -1.24 -7.46 0.23
CA ASN A 102 -1.44 -7.45 -1.23
C ASN A 102 -0.11 -7.38 -2.00
N ALA A 103 0.88 -6.63 -1.52
CA ALA A 103 2.20 -6.57 -2.12
C ALA A 103 2.91 -7.93 -2.03
N ALA A 104 2.85 -8.59 -0.88
CA ALA A 104 3.41 -9.93 -0.70
C ALA A 104 2.73 -10.98 -1.60
N ILE A 105 1.40 -10.95 -1.73
CA ILE A 105 0.64 -11.81 -2.65
C ILE A 105 1.05 -11.54 -4.10
N ARG A 106 1.10 -10.27 -4.53
CA ARG A 106 1.51 -9.90 -5.90
C ARG A 106 2.92 -10.40 -6.22
N ALA A 107 3.87 -10.23 -5.30
CA ALA A 107 5.24 -10.70 -5.45
C ALA A 107 5.29 -12.24 -5.55
N LEU A 108 4.51 -12.94 -4.72
CA LEU A 108 4.40 -14.40 -4.77
C LEU A 108 3.79 -14.89 -6.08
N SER A 109 2.66 -14.33 -6.51
CA SER A 109 2.02 -14.70 -7.79
C SER A 109 2.95 -14.45 -8.98
N HIS A 110 3.67 -13.33 -8.98
CA HIS A 110 4.67 -13.05 -10.01
C HIS A 110 5.79 -14.11 -10.02
N TYR A 111 6.29 -14.50 -8.84
CA TYR A 111 7.29 -15.55 -8.71
C TYR A 111 6.79 -16.92 -9.23
N LEU A 112 5.60 -17.36 -8.80
CA LEU A 112 5.03 -18.63 -9.24
C LEU A 112 4.83 -18.67 -10.76
N LYS A 113 4.40 -17.54 -11.34
CA LYS A 113 4.25 -17.42 -12.78
C LYS A 113 5.59 -17.43 -13.53
N ALA A 114 6.56 -16.62 -13.08
CA ALA A 114 7.81 -16.42 -13.81
C ALA A 114 8.81 -17.58 -13.63
N GLU A 115 8.92 -18.11 -12.41
CA GLU A 115 9.95 -19.11 -12.05
C GLU A 115 9.42 -20.53 -12.06
N MET A 116 8.14 -20.74 -11.76
CA MET A 116 7.52 -22.07 -11.76
C MET A 116 6.65 -22.34 -12.98
N ALA A 117 6.47 -21.35 -13.86
CA ALA A 117 5.63 -21.42 -15.05
C ALA A 117 4.16 -21.83 -14.75
N TRP A 118 3.67 -21.52 -13.55
CA TRP A 118 2.29 -21.85 -13.18
C TRP A 118 1.29 -20.97 -13.93
N PRO A 119 0.20 -21.54 -14.46
CA PRO A 119 -0.92 -20.77 -14.98
C PRO A 119 -1.64 -20.03 -13.85
N ASN A 120 -2.32 -18.92 -14.17
CA ASN A 120 -3.05 -18.13 -13.18
C ASN A 120 -4.03 -18.98 -12.35
N ALA A 121 -4.71 -19.97 -12.96
CA ALA A 121 -5.64 -20.84 -12.26
C ALA A 121 -4.97 -21.62 -11.11
N GLU A 122 -3.80 -22.22 -11.36
CA GLU A 122 -3.05 -22.95 -10.31
C GLU A 122 -2.53 -22.02 -9.22
N ILE A 123 -2.19 -20.77 -9.57
CA ILE A 123 -1.79 -19.76 -8.59
C ILE A 123 -2.97 -19.42 -7.67
N GLU A 124 -4.14 -19.15 -8.23
CA GLU A 124 -5.35 -18.87 -7.43
C GLU A 124 -5.73 -20.06 -6.54
N ASP A 125 -5.68 -21.28 -7.08
CA ASP A 125 -5.93 -22.51 -6.32
C ASP A 125 -4.95 -22.65 -5.16
N PHE A 126 -3.67 -22.37 -5.37
CA PHE A 126 -2.66 -22.37 -4.30
C PHE A 126 -2.94 -21.30 -3.24
N LEU A 127 -3.20 -20.05 -3.65
CA LEU A 127 -3.47 -18.95 -2.73
C LEU A 127 -4.68 -19.25 -1.84
N ALA A 128 -5.72 -19.86 -2.41
CA ALA A 128 -6.93 -20.26 -1.70
C ALA A 128 -6.69 -21.48 -0.79
N ALA A 129 -6.12 -22.57 -1.33
CA ALA A 129 -5.90 -23.81 -0.59
C ALA A 129 -4.97 -23.62 0.62
N HIS A 130 -4.00 -22.71 0.51
CA HIS A 130 -3.08 -22.39 1.60
C HIS A 130 -3.54 -21.19 2.45
N HIS A 131 -4.75 -20.64 2.24
CA HIS A 131 -5.25 -19.50 3.02
C HIS A 131 -4.22 -18.34 3.10
N VAL A 132 -3.55 -18.05 1.98
CA VAL A 132 -2.35 -17.19 1.99
C VAL A 132 -2.67 -15.79 2.51
N ARG A 133 -3.86 -15.26 2.18
CA ARG A 133 -4.32 -13.97 2.71
C ARG A 133 -4.42 -14.00 4.24
N ASP A 134 -5.14 -14.97 4.79
CA ASP A 134 -5.34 -15.13 6.23
C ASP A 134 -3.98 -15.27 6.95
N GLN A 135 -3.06 -16.09 6.40
CA GLN A 135 -1.72 -16.24 6.96
C GLN A 135 -0.91 -14.93 6.96
N LEU A 136 -1.04 -14.10 5.93
CA LEU A 136 -0.34 -12.81 5.86
C LEU A 136 -0.96 -11.78 6.81
N GLU A 137 -2.28 -11.81 7.01
CA GLU A 137 -2.99 -10.94 7.94
C GLU A 137 -2.67 -11.31 9.40
N ASP A 138 -2.67 -12.60 9.73
CA ASP A 138 -2.38 -13.11 11.07
C ASP A 138 -0.90 -13.05 11.43
N ASN A 139 -0.01 -13.05 10.43
CA ASN A 139 1.44 -13.04 10.64
C ASN A 139 2.15 -11.90 9.87
N PRO A 140 2.09 -10.66 10.39
CA PRO A 140 2.76 -9.49 9.80
C PRO A 140 4.27 -9.66 9.53
N LYS A 141 4.94 -10.61 10.22
CA LYS A 141 6.36 -10.89 10.01
C LYS A 141 6.64 -11.52 8.65
N LEU A 142 5.62 -12.05 7.96
CA LEU A 142 5.75 -12.64 6.62
C LEU A 142 5.89 -11.57 5.54
N TRP A 143 5.36 -10.35 5.75
CA TRP A 143 5.42 -9.26 4.76
C TRP A 143 6.85 -8.90 4.34
N LYS A 144 7.83 -9.07 5.24
CA LYS A 144 9.24 -8.81 4.94
C LYS A 144 9.82 -9.73 3.84
N TYR A 145 9.13 -10.82 3.51
CA TYR A 145 9.51 -11.73 2.44
C TYR A 145 8.90 -11.36 1.08
N GLU A 146 8.20 -10.22 0.98
CA GLU A 146 7.76 -9.65 -0.31
C GLU A 146 8.92 -9.52 -1.30
N LYS A 147 10.10 -9.07 -0.85
CA LYS A 147 11.34 -9.02 -1.65
C LYS A 147 12.04 -10.37 -1.86
N ASN A 148 11.54 -11.45 -1.25
CA ASN A 148 12.06 -12.80 -1.41
C ASN A 148 10.88 -13.80 -1.50
N PRO A 149 10.14 -13.77 -2.62
CA PRO A 149 8.90 -14.53 -2.77
C PRO A 149 9.14 -16.06 -2.77
N ALA A 150 10.34 -16.52 -3.16
CA ALA A 150 10.73 -17.93 -3.03
C ALA A 150 10.77 -18.40 -1.57
N LYS A 151 11.23 -17.54 -0.65
CA LYS A 151 11.19 -17.83 0.79
C LYS A 151 9.77 -17.73 1.32
N LEU A 152 8.99 -16.74 0.86
CA LEU A 152 7.59 -16.60 1.24
C LEU A 152 6.80 -17.87 0.88
N TYR A 153 6.95 -18.37 -0.34
CA TYR A 153 6.35 -19.62 -0.81
C TYR A 153 6.62 -20.78 0.15
N LYS A 154 7.89 -21.04 0.49
CA LYS A 154 8.27 -22.11 1.43
C LYS A 154 7.64 -21.98 2.81
N MET A 155 7.47 -20.74 3.30
CA MET A 155 6.88 -20.50 4.61
C MET A 155 5.37 -20.74 4.63
N LEU A 156 4.69 -20.53 3.49
CA LEU A 156 3.25 -20.71 3.34
C LEU A 156 2.84 -22.17 3.06
N GLN A 157 3.82 -23.04 2.76
CA GLN A 157 3.60 -24.48 2.51
C GLN A 157 3.62 -25.34 3.78
N GLY A 158 4.14 -24.82 4.89
CA GLY A 158 4.27 -25.55 6.16
C GLY A 158 3.03 -25.38 7.03
#